data_AF-A0A7Z0QPG9-F1
#
_entry.id   AF-A0A7Z0QPG9-F1
#
_cell.length_a   1.000
_cell.length_b   1.000
_cell.length_c   1.000
_cell.angle_alpha   90.00
_cell.angle_beta   90.00
_cell.angle_gamma   90.00
#
_symmetry.space_group_name_H-M   'P 1'
#
loop_
_entity.id
_entity.type
_entity.pdbx_description
1 polymer ?
#
loop_
_entity_poly.entity_id
_entity_poly.type
_entity_poly.pdbx_seq_one_letter_code
_entity_poly.pdbx_strand_id
1 'polypeptide(L)'
;MDWQTNPLLREEIEAVRRRPRAVPMRYAWRAGAGVTLLLWNGETVGAVYPGGRYWLRWRRREHTGTAASPAQARRFMARWLDARRNAAPLLDEDLPPKTLVPLEAFLREYEAAI
;
A
#
# COMPACT_ATOMS: atom_id res chain seq x y z
N MET A 1 -40.63 -23.03 -4.33
CA MET A 1 -39.89 -21.75 -4.27
C MET A 1 -38.42 -22.10 -4.34
N ASP A 2 -37.91 -22.19 -5.56
CA ASP A 2 -36.54 -22.60 -5.84
C ASP A 2 -35.62 -21.41 -5.66
N TRP A 3 -34.88 -21.41 -4.55
CA TRP A 3 -33.73 -20.53 -4.39
C TRP A 3 -32.64 -21.01 -5.33
N GLN A 4 -32.65 -20.48 -6.56
CA GLN A 4 -31.53 -20.59 -7.50
C GLN A 4 -30.29 -20.03 -6.82
N THR A 5 -29.53 -20.94 -6.22
CA THR A 5 -28.26 -20.62 -5.59
C THR A 5 -27.27 -20.41 -6.74
N ASN A 6 -27.05 -19.15 -7.07
CA ASN A 6 -26.18 -18.70 -8.14
C ASN A 6 -24.79 -19.36 -8.01
N PRO A 7 -24.33 -20.16 -8.99
CA PRO A 7 -23.05 -20.86 -8.90
C PRO A 7 -21.84 -19.92 -8.82
N LEU A 8 -21.99 -18.66 -9.23
CA LEU A 8 -20.94 -17.63 -9.12
C LEU A 8 -20.66 -17.19 -7.67
N LEU A 9 -21.59 -17.42 -6.73
CA LEU A 9 -21.36 -17.14 -5.30
C LEU A 9 -20.55 -18.25 -4.61
N ARG A 10 -20.46 -19.45 -5.20
CA ARG A 10 -19.72 -20.56 -4.60
C ARG A 10 -18.21 -20.36 -4.76
N GLU A 11 -17.78 -19.77 -5.88
CA GLU A 11 -16.36 -19.45 -6.13
C GLU A 11 -15.84 -18.32 -5.23
N GLU A 12 -16.70 -17.42 -4.75
CA GLU A 12 -16.28 -16.38 -3.78
C GLU A 12 -16.06 -16.93 -2.36
N ILE A 13 -16.66 -18.07 -2.00
CA ILE A 13 -16.60 -18.62 -0.63
C ILE A 13 -15.41 -19.59 -0.45
N GLU A 14 -14.98 -20.31 -1.50
CA GLU A 14 -13.90 -21.30 -1.39
C GLU A 14 -12.47 -20.73 -1.51
N ALA A 15 -12.30 -19.50 -2.01
CA ALA A 15 -10.98 -18.86 -2.13
C ALA A 15 -10.32 -18.52 -0.77
N VAL A 16 -10.95 -18.85 0.36
CA VAL A 16 -10.55 -18.47 1.72
C VAL A 16 -9.36 -19.28 2.28
N ARG A 17 -8.81 -20.30 1.61
CA ARG A 17 -7.82 -21.20 2.26
C ARG A 17 -6.51 -21.47 1.52
N ARG A 18 -5.90 -20.45 0.93
CA ARG A 18 -4.43 -20.42 0.83
C ARG A 18 -3.91 -19.24 1.61
N ARG A 19 -3.37 -19.48 2.81
CA ARG A 19 -2.52 -18.50 3.50
C ARG A 19 -1.31 -18.28 2.59
N PRO A 20 -1.14 -17.12 1.95
CA PRO A 20 0.11 -16.82 1.26
C PRO A 20 1.23 -16.91 2.32
N ARG A 21 2.37 -17.51 1.97
CA ARG A 21 3.58 -17.42 2.81
C ARG A 21 3.86 -15.93 3.01
N ALA A 22 3.50 -15.42 4.18
CA ALA A 22 3.71 -14.04 4.55
C ALA A 22 5.21 -13.85 4.70
N VAL A 23 5.85 -13.27 3.68
CA VAL A 23 6.99 -12.38 3.95
C VAL A 23 6.48 -11.44 5.05
N PRO A 24 7.16 -11.30 6.20
CA PRO A 24 6.67 -10.47 7.29
C PRO A 24 6.51 -9.06 6.75
N MET A 25 5.27 -8.76 6.37
CA MET A 25 4.85 -7.47 5.89
C MET A 25 5.04 -6.56 7.09
N ARG A 26 6.04 -5.68 7.02
CA ARG A 26 6.34 -4.67 8.05
C ARG A 26 5.23 -3.62 8.20
N TYR A 27 4.03 -3.96 7.74
CA TYR A 27 2.84 -3.17 7.83
C TYR A 27 2.13 -3.44 9.15
N ALA A 28 1.85 -2.40 9.90
CA ALA A 28 1.07 -2.48 11.12
C ALA A 28 -0.13 -1.54 11.01
N TRP A 29 -1.32 -2.05 11.34
CA TRP A 29 -2.48 -1.21 11.54
C TRP A 29 -2.49 -0.69 12.97
N ARG A 30 -2.67 0.62 13.17
CA ARG A 30 -2.90 1.23 14.48
C ARG A 30 -4.18 2.05 14.46
N ALA A 31 -5.03 1.84 15.46
CA ALA A 31 -6.21 2.68 15.68
C ALA A 31 -5.82 3.88 16.56
N GLY A 32 -6.31 5.08 16.23
CA GLY A 32 -6.10 6.29 17.02
C GLY A 32 -7.04 7.42 16.58
N ALA A 33 -7.64 8.14 17.53
CA ALA A 33 -8.52 9.28 17.29
C ALA A 33 -9.64 9.03 16.23
N GLY A 34 -10.23 7.84 16.23
CA GLY A 34 -11.28 7.45 15.27
C GLY A 34 -10.78 7.06 13.88
N VAL A 35 -9.48 7.17 13.61
CA VAL A 35 -8.85 6.81 12.34
C VAL A 35 -8.06 5.50 12.51
N THR A 36 -8.00 4.68 11.47
CA THR A 36 -7.07 3.55 11.42
C THR A 36 -5.90 3.90 10.51
N LEU A 37 -4.70 3.99 11.08
CA LEU A 37 -3.45 4.27 10.36
C LEU A 37 -2.81 2.97 9.89
N LEU A 38 -2.24 3.00 8.70
CA LEU A 38 -1.34 1.97 8.19
C LEU A 38 0.10 2.49 8.34
N LEU A 39 0.89 1.76 9.10
CA LEU A 39 2.30 2.06 9.33
C LEU A 39 3.19 1.13 8.52
N TRP A 40 4.34 1.60 8.05
CA TRP A 40 5.44 0.80 7.51
C TRP A 40 6.75 1.28 8.14
N ASN A 41 7.53 0.38 8.74
CA ASN A 41 8.76 0.74 9.49
C ASN A 41 8.55 1.84 10.56
N GLY A 42 7.34 1.99 11.10
CA GLY A 42 7.01 3.04 12.07
C GLY A 42 6.47 4.34 11.45
N GLU A 43 6.56 4.50 10.14
CA GLU A 43 6.04 5.66 9.42
C GLU A 43 4.62 5.46 8.90
N THR A 44 3.85 6.55 8.85
CA THR A 44 2.47 6.50 8.33
C THR A 44 2.49 6.50 6.81
N VAL A 45 1.96 5.43 6.23
CA VAL A 45 1.86 5.25 4.77
C VAL A 45 0.42 5.18 4.29
N GLY A 46 -0.56 5.12 5.19
CA GLY A 46 -1.96 5.18 4.81
C GLY A 46 -2.88 5.47 5.99
N ALA A 47 -4.12 5.81 5.69
CA ALA A 47 -5.16 5.96 6.71
C ALA A 47 -6.54 5.57 6.18
N VAL A 48 -7.39 5.13 7.09
CA VAL A 48 -8.82 4.86 6.88
C VAL A 48 -9.62 5.64 7.90
N TYR A 49 -10.53 6.49 7.42
CA TYR A 49 -11.37 7.36 8.23
C TYR A 49 -12.71 6.69 8.55
N PRO A 50 -13.42 7.18 9.59
CA PRO A 50 -14.84 6.93 9.77
C PRO A 50 -15.58 7.32 8.48
N GLY A 51 -16.44 6.44 7.97
CA GLY A 51 -17.14 6.66 6.69
C GLY A 51 -16.45 6.04 5.46
N GLY A 52 -15.30 5.37 5.62
CA GLY A 52 -14.72 4.55 4.56
C GLY A 52 -13.87 5.30 3.54
N ARG A 53 -13.65 6.61 3.72
CA ARG A 53 -12.59 7.34 3.01
C ARG A 53 -11.23 6.80 3.42
N TYR A 54 -10.32 6.66 2.47
CA TYR A 54 -8.97 6.19 2.72
C TYR A 54 -7.93 6.84 1.79
N TRP A 55 -6.67 6.78 2.21
CA TRP A 55 -5.52 7.10 1.37
C TRP A 55 -4.36 6.14 1.65
N LEU A 56 -3.50 5.97 0.64
CA LEU A 56 -2.29 5.16 0.68
C LEU A 56 -1.19 5.87 -0.11
N ARG A 57 -0.05 6.14 0.54
CA ARG A 57 1.14 6.70 -0.09
C ARG A 57 2.06 5.58 -0.55
N TRP A 58 2.48 5.64 -1.81
CA TRP A 58 3.34 4.64 -2.43
C TRP A 58 4.19 5.22 -3.55
N ARG A 59 5.52 5.10 -3.48
CA ARG A 59 6.45 5.52 -4.56
C ARG A 59 6.12 6.93 -5.09
N ARG A 60 6.03 7.93 -4.20
CA ARG A 60 5.68 9.33 -4.53
C ARG A 60 4.24 9.58 -5.02
N ARG A 61 3.37 8.58 -4.98
CA ARG A 61 1.97 8.73 -5.37
C ARG A 61 1.07 8.53 -4.17
N GLU A 62 0.07 9.38 -4.04
CA GLU A 62 -1.02 9.19 -3.12
C GLU A 62 -2.20 8.56 -3.88
N HIS A 63 -2.68 7.43 -3.36
CA HIS A 63 -3.87 6.74 -3.84
C HIS A 63 -5.00 7.00 -2.84
N THR A 64 -5.98 7.81 -3.24
CA THR A 64 -7.14 8.12 -2.40
C THR A 64 -8.38 7.40 -2.94
N GLY A 65 -9.35 7.17 -2.06
CA GLY A 65 -10.62 6.58 -2.44
C GLY A 65 -11.63 6.60 -1.31
N THR A 66 -12.85 6.17 -1.63
CA THR A 66 -13.94 6.02 -0.67
C THR A 66 -14.58 4.66 -0.88
N ALA A 67 -14.72 3.90 0.21
CA ALA A 67 -15.45 2.64 0.26
C ALA A 67 -16.74 2.81 1.06
N ALA A 68 -17.67 1.86 0.96
CA ALA A 68 -18.94 1.91 1.70
C ALA A 68 -18.77 1.76 3.22
N SER A 69 -17.62 1.27 3.68
CA SER A 69 -17.30 1.17 5.10
C SER A 69 -15.79 1.21 5.37
N PRO A 70 -15.37 1.56 6.60
CA PRO A 70 -13.96 1.47 7.02
C PRO A 70 -13.39 0.04 6.87
N ALA A 71 -14.22 -0.98 7.11
CA ALA A 71 -13.80 -2.36 6.94
C ALA A 71 -13.50 -2.69 5.47
N GLN A 72 -14.32 -2.20 4.54
CA GLN A 72 -14.11 -2.40 3.11
C GLN A 72 -12.88 -1.64 2.61
N ALA A 73 -12.69 -0.40 3.05
CA ALA A 73 -11.48 0.39 2.74
C ALA A 73 -10.20 -0.35 3.15
N ARG A 74 -10.16 -0.91 4.37
CA ARG A 74 -9.02 -1.73 4.83
C ARG A 74 -8.79 -2.96 3.94
N ARG A 75 -9.84 -3.64 3.50
CA ARG A 75 -9.71 -4.79 2.58
C ARG A 75 -9.14 -4.37 1.23
N PHE A 76 -9.58 -3.25 0.68
CA PHE A 76 -9.04 -2.73 -0.59
C PHE A 76 -7.55 -2.41 -0.46
N MET A 77 -7.15 -1.70 0.59
CA MET A 77 -5.74 -1.41 0.86
C MET A 77 -4.92 -2.70 1.06
N ALA A 78 -5.42 -3.65 1.84
CA ALA A 78 -4.73 -4.93 2.06
C ALA A 78 -4.54 -5.72 0.75
N ARG A 79 -5.58 -5.82 -0.09
CA ARG A 79 -5.48 -6.47 -1.41
C ARG A 79 -4.51 -5.76 -2.33
N TRP A 80 -4.51 -4.43 -2.30
CA TRP A 80 -3.62 -3.62 -3.12
C TRP A 80 -2.15 -3.85 -2.75
N LEU A 81 -1.86 -3.93 -1.44
CA LEU A 81 -0.53 -4.23 -0.89
C LEU A 81 -0.09 -5.66 -1.20
N ASP A 82 -0.99 -6.64 -1.06
CA ASP A 82 -0.69 -8.04 -1.35
C ASP A 82 -0.33 -8.27 -2.82
N ALA A 83 -1.07 -7.62 -3.74
CA ALA A 83 -0.75 -7.62 -5.16
C ALA A 83 0.63 -7.00 -5.47
N ARG A 84 1.19 -6.21 -4.56
CA ARG A 84 2.46 -5.50 -4.69
C ARG A 84 3.48 -5.93 -3.63
N ARG A 85 3.31 -7.12 -3.03
CA ARG A 85 4.16 -7.64 -1.94
C ARG A 85 5.67 -7.66 -2.21
N ASN A 86 6.07 -7.71 -3.49
CA ASN A 86 7.48 -7.72 -3.91
C ASN A 86 8.07 -6.31 -4.04
N ALA A 87 7.26 -5.27 -3.91
CA ALA A 87 7.69 -3.89 -3.93
C ALA A 87 7.61 -3.34 -2.50
N ALA A 88 8.71 -2.80 -1.99
CA ALA A 88 8.65 -1.95 -0.82
C ALA A 88 7.88 -0.67 -1.15
N PRO A 89 7.12 -0.09 -0.20
CA PRO A 89 6.68 1.28 -0.32
C PRO A 89 7.95 2.12 -0.29
N LEU A 90 8.38 2.64 -1.43
CA LEU A 90 9.46 3.63 -1.39
C LEU A 90 8.84 4.91 -0.86
N LEU A 91 9.25 5.26 0.34
CA LEU A 91 9.01 6.58 0.89
C LEU A 91 9.90 7.58 0.17
N ASP A 92 9.53 8.85 0.25
CA ASP A 92 10.34 9.91 -0.36
C ASP A 92 11.77 9.93 0.19
N GLU A 93 11.94 9.53 1.44
CA GLU A 93 13.21 9.45 2.17
C GLU A 93 14.10 8.29 1.69
N ASP A 94 13.49 7.20 1.20
CA ASP A 94 14.21 6.05 0.63
C ASP A 94 14.62 6.28 -0.83
N LEU A 95 14.03 7.30 -1.47
CA LEU A 95 14.31 7.60 -2.86
C LEU A 95 15.51 8.53 -2.94
N PRO A 96 16.39 8.34 -3.93
CA PRO A 96 17.44 9.29 -4.18
C PRO A 96 16.85 10.70 -4.33
N PRO A 97 17.56 11.73 -3.82
CA PRO A 97 17.13 13.10 -3.97
C PRO A 97 16.91 13.40 -5.46
N LYS A 98 15.89 14.20 -5.78
CA LYS A 98 15.62 14.60 -7.18
C LYS A 98 16.83 15.26 -7.85
N THR A 99 17.76 15.77 -7.04
CA THR A 99 19.00 16.44 -7.44
C THR A 99 20.18 15.49 -7.60
N LEU A 100 19.97 14.16 -7.72
CA LEU A 100 21.05 13.30 -8.23
C LEU A 100 21.37 13.74 -9.66
N VAL A 101 22.37 14.60 -9.76
CA VAL A 101 23.12 14.84 -10.99
C VAL A 101 23.52 13.46 -11.52
N PRO A 102 23.28 13.16 -12.81
CA PRO A 102 23.74 11.91 -13.40
C PRO A 102 25.21 11.70 -13.07
N LEU A 103 25.61 10.46 -12.75
CA LEU A 103 26.98 10.16 -12.36
C LEU A 103 27.99 10.69 -13.39
N GLU A 104 27.64 10.64 -14.68
CA GLU A 104 28.44 11.20 -15.77
C GLU A 104 28.65 12.71 -15.64
N ALA A 105 27.63 13.47 -15.25
CA ALA A 105 27.74 14.92 -15.05
C ALA A 105 28.54 15.25 -13.79
N PHE A 106 28.39 14.49 -12.71
CA PHE A 106 29.22 14.63 -11.51
C PHE A 106 30.70 14.33 -11.79
N LEU A 107 31.01 13.24 -12.50
CA LEU A 107 32.38 12.87 -12.84
C LEU A 107 33.05 13.90 -13.75
N ARG A 108 32.29 14.47 -14.70
CA ARG A 108 32.78 15.50 -15.61
C ARG A 108 33.10 16.82 -14.90
N GLU A 109 32.30 17.22 -13.91
CA GLU A 109 32.59 18.39 -13.07
C GLU A 109 33.80 18.15 -12.16
N TYR A 110 33.94 16.93 -11.62
CA TYR A 110 35.07 16.55 -10.77
C TYR A 110 36.40 16.52 -11.52
N GLU A 111 36.44 15.95 -12.74
CA GLU A 111 37.64 15.95 -13.59
C GLU A 111 38.04 17.37 -14.03
N ALA A 112 37.09 18.30 -14.16
CA ALA A 112 37.37 19.69 -14.51
C ALA A 112 37.84 20.55 -13.32
N ALA A 113 37.70 20.04 -12.10
CA ALA A 113 38.10 20.73 -10.86
C ALA A 113 39.48 20.29 -10.31
N ILE A 114 40.10 19.29 -10.95
CA ILE A 114 41.49 18.82 -10.71
C ILE A 114 42.40 19.44 -11.77
#